data_AF-A0A920R697-F1
#
_entry.id   AF-A0A920R697-F1
#
_cell.length_a   1.000
_cell.length_b   1.000
_cell.length_c   1.000
_cell.angle_alpha   90.00
_cell.angle_beta   90.00
_cell.angle_gamma   90.00
#
_symmetry.space_group_name_H-M   'P 1'
#
loop_
_entity.id
_entity.type
_entity.pdbx_description
1 polymer ?
#
loop_
_entity_poly.entity_id
_entity_poly.type
_entity_poly.pdbx_seq_one_letter_code
_entity_poly.pdbx_strand_id
1 'polypeptide(L)'
;MTVIGVKRNIDGYRGPADEVVPPQEFSDQLARADIVVLCCPLTDQTRELMNDQAFHTMKQSAYLVNVARGGALMNLPSYRH
;
A
#
# COMPACT_ATOMS: atom_id res chain seq x y z
N MET A 1 -16.16 3.53 8.70
CA MET A 1 -15.13 3.17 7.70
C MET A 1 -14.61 1.79 8.06
N THR A 2 -14.24 0.99 7.06
CA THR A 2 -13.59 -0.32 7.29
C THR A 2 -12.08 -0.14 7.15
N VAL A 3 -11.31 -0.65 8.09
CA VAL A 3 -9.85 -0.59 8.10
C VAL A 3 -9.27 -1.97 7.87
N ILE A 4 -8.64 -2.16 6.72
CA ILE A 4 -7.96 -3.40 6.35
C ILE A 4 -6.46 -3.14 6.37
N GLY A 5 -5.71 -3.89 7.17
CA GLY A 5 -4.26 -3.83 7.23
C GLY A 5 -3.62 -4.89 6.34
N VAL A 6 -2.57 -4.53 5.60
CA VAL A 6 -1.76 -5.51 4.86
C VAL A 6 -0.43 -5.69 5.59
N LYS A 7 -0.15 -6.89 6.11
CA LYS A 7 1.05 -7.16 6.93
C LYS A 7 1.67 -8.52 6.59
N ARG A 8 3.01 -8.58 6.57
CA ARG A 8 3.76 -9.84 6.32
C ARG A 8 3.49 -10.93 7.36
N ASN A 9 3.42 -10.55 8.64
CA ASN A 9 3.05 -11.45 9.74
C ASN A 9 1.72 -10.98 10.31
N ILE A 10 0.73 -11.86 10.26
CA ILE A 10 -0.64 -11.62 10.71
C ILE A 10 -0.99 -12.43 11.98
N ASP A 11 -0.09 -13.31 12.41
CA ASP A 11 -0.32 -14.21 13.54
C ASP A 11 -0.52 -13.41 14.82
N GLY A 12 -1.60 -13.72 15.54
CA GLY A 12 -1.90 -13.10 16.81
C GLY A 12 -2.16 -11.58 16.72
N TYR A 13 -2.59 -11.06 15.57
CA TYR A 13 -2.91 -9.64 15.44
C TYR A 13 -3.94 -9.21 16.50
N ARG A 14 -3.58 -8.16 17.24
CA ARG A 14 -4.35 -7.50 18.30
C ARG A 14 -4.21 -5.99 18.11
N GLY A 15 -4.86 -5.47 17.09
CA GLY A 15 -4.79 -4.04 16.77
C GLY A 15 -6.14 -3.49 16.33
N PRO A 16 -6.18 -2.20 15.95
CA PRO A 16 -7.44 -1.49 15.69
C PRO A 16 -8.04 -1.77 14.29
N ALA A 17 -7.38 -2.52 13.41
CA ALA A 17 -7.93 -2.86 12.10
C ALA A 17 -9.03 -3.92 12.22
N ASP A 18 -10.08 -3.78 11.41
CA ASP A 18 -11.18 -4.74 11.32
C ASP A 18 -10.70 -6.08 10.75
N GLU A 19 -9.74 -6.02 9.83
CA GLU A 19 -9.14 -7.19 9.17
C GLU A 19 -7.66 -6.95 8.89
N VAL A 20 -6.86 -8.03 8.91
CA VAL A 20 -5.46 -8.00 8.47
C VAL A 20 -5.19 -9.16 7.53
N VAL A 21 -4.77 -8.82 6.32
CA VAL A 21 -4.49 -9.77 5.25
C VAL A 21 -2.99 -9.81 4.92
N PRO A 22 -2.49 -10.92 4.35
CA PRO A 22 -1.10 -11.04 3.95
C PRO A 22 -0.82 -10.22 2.67
N PRO A 23 0.46 -9.92 2.34
CA PRO A 23 0.82 -9.06 1.20
C PRO A 23 0.36 -9.56 -0.17
N GLN A 24 0.10 -10.85 -0.30
CA GLN A 24 -0.40 -11.47 -1.53
C GLN A 24 -1.77 -10.93 -1.93
N GLU A 25 -2.57 -10.49 -0.95
CA GLU A 25 -3.91 -9.92 -1.17
C GLU A 25 -3.86 -8.40 -1.39
N PHE A 26 -2.67 -7.77 -1.40
CA PHE A 26 -2.52 -6.33 -1.53
C PHE A 26 -3.27 -5.75 -2.74
N SER A 27 -3.16 -6.38 -3.92
CA SER A 27 -3.81 -5.89 -5.14
C SER A 27 -5.34 -5.92 -5.05
N ASP A 28 -5.89 -6.95 -4.39
CA ASP A 28 -7.33 -7.09 -4.23
C ASP A 28 -7.88 -6.03 -3.28
N GLN A 29 -7.13 -5.73 -2.20
CA GLN A 29 -7.48 -4.63 -1.31
C GLN A 29 -7.33 -3.28 -1.99
N LEU A 30 -6.28 -3.10 -2.80
CA LEU A 30 -6.00 -1.87 -3.53
C LEU A 30 -7.13 -1.51 -4.50
N ALA A 31 -7.71 -2.50 -5.20
CA ALA A 31 -8.81 -2.29 -6.14
C ALA A 31 -10.10 -1.77 -5.48
N ARG A 32 -10.25 -2.01 -4.18
CA ARG A 32 -11.48 -1.72 -3.42
C ARG A 32 -11.31 -0.55 -2.44
N ALA A 33 -10.08 -0.12 -2.19
CA ALA A 33 -9.79 0.96 -1.25
C ALA A 33 -10.24 2.33 -1.77
N ASP A 34 -10.85 3.12 -0.89
CA ASP A 34 -11.12 4.55 -1.12
C ASP A 34 -9.97 5.43 -0.62
N ILE A 35 -9.20 4.93 0.35
CA ILE A 35 -8.00 5.58 0.89
C ILE A 35 -6.94 4.50 1.09
N VAL A 36 -5.74 4.73 0.57
CA VAL A 36 -4.57 3.86 0.70
C VAL A 36 -3.53 4.60 1.54
N VAL A 37 -3.15 4.04 2.68
CA VAL A 37 -2.12 4.62 3.55
C VAL A 37 -0.88 3.73 3.52
N LEU A 38 0.20 4.24 2.93
CA LEU A 38 1.47 3.53 2.84
C LEU A 38 2.36 3.89 4.03
N CYS A 39 2.59 2.92 4.92
CA CYS A 39 3.40 3.09 6.14
C CYS A 39 4.46 1.99 6.34
N CYS A 40 4.71 1.17 5.32
CA CYS A 40 5.67 0.08 5.40
C CYS A 40 7.14 0.60 5.31
N PRO A 41 8.10 -0.09 5.94
CA PRO A 41 9.51 0.20 5.71
C PRO A 41 9.88 -0.04 4.24
N LEU A 42 10.89 0.68 3.75
CA LEU A 42 11.49 0.40 2.44
C LEU A 42 12.39 -0.83 2.54
N THR A 43 12.09 -1.82 1.73
CA THR A 43 12.79 -3.09 1.57
C THR A 43 12.77 -3.44 0.09
N ASP A 44 13.50 -4.46 -0.33
CA ASP A 44 13.44 -4.91 -1.74
C ASP A 44 12.03 -5.36 -2.14
N GLN A 45 11.22 -5.87 -1.20
CA GLN A 45 9.84 -6.29 -1.45
C GLN A 45 8.85 -5.11 -1.55
N THR A 46 9.20 -3.96 -1.00
CA THR A 46 8.33 -2.77 -0.94
C THR A 46 8.84 -1.61 -1.77
N ARG A 47 9.98 -1.80 -2.46
CA ARG A 47 10.51 -0.88 -3.45
C ARG A 47 9.55 -0.82 -4.63
N GLU A 48 9.17 0.38 -5.01
CA GLU A 48 8.21 0.62 -6.10
C GLU A 48 6.91 -0.19 -5.96
N LEU A 49 6.47 -0.45 -4.72
CA LEU A 49 5.22 -1.15 -4.44
C LEU A 49 4.03 -0.42 -5.07
N MET A 50 4.03 0.92 -5.03
CA MET A 50 3.10 1.76 -5.77
C MET A 50 3.70 2.10 -7.14
N ASN A 51 3.64 1.12 -8.05
CA ASN A 51 4.01 1.27 -9.47
C ASN A 51 2.81 1.64 -10.36
N ASP A 52 3.04 1.79 -11.66
CA ASP A 52 1.98 2.11 -12.63
C ASP A 52 0.78 1.17 -12.54
N GLN A 53 1.01 -0.13 -12.42
CA GLN A 53 -0.06 -1.12 -12.30
C GLN A 53 -0.86 -0.93 -11.00
N ALA A 54 -0.19 -0.64 -9.88
CA ALA A 54 -0.84 -0.34 -8.61
C ALA A 54 -1.73 0.90 -8.73
N PHE A 55 -1.25 1.97 -9.35
CA PHE A 55 -2.05 3.18 -9.60
C PHE A 55 -3.25 2.93 -10.52
N HIS A 56 -3.09 2.09 -11.55
CA HIS A 56 -4.20 1.69 -12.42
C HIS A 56 -5.22 0.78 -11.72
N THR A 57 -4.79 0.04 -10.70
CA THR A 57 -5.67 -0.83 -9.90
C THR A 57 -6.53 -0.01 -8.94
N MET A 58 -6.03 1.11 -8.44
CA MET A 58 -6.79 1.98 -7.54
C MET A 58 -8.06 2.54 -8.21
N LYS A 59 -9.10 2.77 -7.40
CA LYS A 59 -10.23 3.58 -7.85
C LYS A 59 -9.74 4.97 -8.26
N GLN A 60 -10.31 5.52 -9.32
CA GLN A 60 -10.00 6.90 -9.75
C GLN A 60 -10.34 7.94 -8.68
N SER A 61 -11.30 7.64 -7.81
CA SER A 61 -11.67 8.47 -6.66
C SER A 61 -10.84 8.24 -5.40
N ALA A 62 -9.91 7.27 -5.42
CA ALA A 62 -9.14 6.91 -4.23
C ALA A 62 -8.01 7.89 -3.96
N TYR A 63 -7.69 8.07 -2.67
CA TYR A 63 -6.57 8.88 -2.23
C TYR A 63 -5.40 8.01 -1.76
N LEU A 64 -4.18 8.35 -2.19
CA LEU A 64 -2.95 7.77 -1.66
C LEU A 64 -2.32 8.73 -0.64
N VAL A 65 -2.06 8.23 0.57
CA VAL A 65 -1.30 8.91 1.61
C VAL A 65 0.00 8.14 1.83
N ASN A 66 1.11 8.68 1.35
CA ASN A 66 2.43 8.09 1.57
C ASN A 66 3.11 8.70 2.80
N VAL A 67 3.21 7.92 3.87
CA VAL A 67 4.03 8.23 5.06
C VAL A 67 5.23 7.28 5.21
N ALA A 68 5.46 6.43 4.20
CA ALA A 68 6.62 5.56 4.08
C ALA A 68 7.83 6.33 3.49
N ARG A 69 8.82 5.60 2.98
CA ARG A 69 9.93 6.21 2.22
C ARG A 69 9.52 6.41 0.75
N GLY A 70 10.01 7.49 0.14
CA GLY A 70 9.71 7.81 -1.27
C GLY A 70 9.99 6.69 -2.27
N GLY A 71 11.02 5.85 -2.02
CA GLY A 71 11.33 4.70 -2.89
C GLY A 71 10.30 3.56 -2.89
N ALA A 72 9.24 3.65 -2.07
CA ALA A 72 8.09 2.74 -2.17
C ALA A 72 7.08 3.17 -3.25
N LEU A 73 7.20 4.40 -3.75
CA LEU A 73 6.56 4.82 -4.99
C LEU A 73 7.50 4.53 -6.16
N MET A 74 6.95 4.34 -7.36
CA MET A 74 7.77 4.27 -8.57
C MET A 74 8.71 5.47 -8.68
N ASN A 75 9.95 5.22 -9.07
CA ASN A 75 10.92 6.28 -9.28
C ASN A 75 11.02 6.59 -10.77
N LEU A 76 10.34 7.65 -11.22
CA LEU A 76 10.55 8.14 -12.57
C LEU A 76 11.92 8.84 -12.63
N PRO A 77 12.83 8.48 -13.54
CA PRO A 77 14.16 9.11 -13.65
C PRO A 77 14.11 10.63 -13.91
N SER A 78 12.94 11.17 -14.28
CA SER A 78 12.69 12.60 -14.50
C SER A 78 12.21 13.38 -13.26
N TYR A 79 11.90 12.73 -12.13
CA TYR A 79 11.51 13.43 -10.89
C TYR A 79 12.71 13.60 -9.96
N ARG A 80 13.74 14.28 -10.45
CA ARG A 80 14.78 14.86 -9.59
C ARG A 80 14.40 16.31 -9.30
N HIS A 81 14.27 16.63 -8.01
CA HIS A 81 14.29 18.01 -7.53
C HIS A 81 15.54 18.74 -8.00
#